data_AF-A0A1T4T5W9-F1
#
_entry.id   AF-A0A1T4T5W9-F1
#
_cell.length_a   1.000
_cell.length_b   1.000
_cell.length_c   1.000
_cell.angle_alpha   90.00
_cell.angle_beta   90.00
_cell.angle_gamma   90.00
#
_symmetry.space_group_name_H-M   'P 1'
#
loop_
_entity.id
_entity.type
_entity.pdbx_description
1 polymer ?
#
loop_
_entity_poly.entity_id
_entity_poly.type
_entity_poly.pdbx_seq_one_letter_code
_entity_poly.pdbx_strand_id
1 'polypeptide(L)'
;METYPVDTDPEQIVRWLLVERERGTTSLDVVASRINELESFADQPQLPLGDEDRDDLSEQVTVAMLEIMPRHAAHEWRLTISVEEDLTPSESDNEDEEEEIDLDAFYLEFIRPGRGTVNVMAEAEDADAEADLNRLLAAIETNIHVPDGSIRNQRSLC
;
A
#
# COMPACT_ATOMS: atom_id res chain seq x y z
N MET A 1 11.54 -1.91 -15.42
CA MET A 1 10.65 -1.59 -14.28
C MET A 1 10.60 -0.09 -14.15
N GLU A 2 9.49 0.47 -14.58
CA GLU A 2 9.18 1.89 -14.45
C GLU A 2 8.10 2.02 -13.37
N THR A 3 8.37 2.86 -12.37
CA THR A 3 7.40 3.18 -11.32
C THR A 3 6.66 4.46 -11.71
N TYR A 4 5.33 4.44 -11.64
CA TYR A 4 4.48 5.58 -11.98
C TYR A 4 3.34 5.76 -10.98
N PRO A 5 2.91 7.00 -10.71
CA PRO A 5 1.76 7.25 -9.85
C PRO A 5 0.47 6.81 -10.54
N VAL A 6 -0.46 6.26 -9.75
CA VAL A 6 -1.77 5.83 -10.23
C VAL A 6 -2.86 6.73 -9.64
N ASP A 7 -3.69 7.29 -10.52
CA ASP A 7 -4.83 8.14 -10.15
C ASP A 7 -6.07 7.27 -9.86
N THR A 8 -5.96 6.36 -8.89
CA THR A 8 -7.06 5.50 -8.44
C THR A 8 -7.25 5.69 -6.95
N ASP A 9 -8.51 5.82 -6.53
CA ASP A 9 -8.85 6.03 -5.14
C ASP A 9 -8.37 4.83 -4.26
N PRO A 10 -7.49 5.06 -3.27
CA PRO A 10 -6.92 3.99 -2.47
C PRO A 10 -7.96 3.27 -1.61
N GLU A 11 -9.01 3.97 -1.16
CA GLU A 11 -10.13 3.33 -0.45
C GLU A 11 -10.87 2.35 -1.36
N GLN A 12 -11.08 2.71 -2.63
CA GLN A 12 -11.70 1.83 -3.61
C GLN A 12 -10.86 0.58 -3.87
N ILE A 13 -9.54 0.71 -3.98
CA ILE A 13 -8.63 -0.43 -4.16
C ILE A 13 -8.75 -1.40 -2.97
N VAL A 14 -8.61 -0.90 -1.75
CA VAL A 14 -8.62 -1.74 -0.54
C VAL A 14 -10.00 -2.38 -0.32
N ARG A 15 -11.10 -1.65 -0.55
CA ARG A 15 -12.46 -2.24 -0.47
C ARG A 15 -12.68 -3.34 -1.50
N TRP A 16 -12.21 -3.14 -2.74
CA TRP A 16 -12.33 -4.16 -3.77
C TRP A 16 -11.56 -5.43 -3.38
N LEU A 17 -10.34 -5.28 -2.84
CA LEU A 17 -9.53 -6.39 -2.34
C LEU A 17 -10.18 -7.12 -1.17
N LEU A 18 -10.82 -6.41 -0.23
CA LEU A 18 -11.55 -7.04 0.88
C LEU A 18 -12.67 -7.96 0.36
N VAL A 19 -13.48 -7.47 -0.59
CA VAL A 19 -14.56 -8.26 -1.21
C VAL A 19 -14.01 -9.45 -1.98
N GLU A 20 -12.91 -9.28 -2.71
CA GLU A 20 -12.25 -10.34 -3.45
C GLU A 20 -11.64 -11.41 -2.51
N ARG A 21 -11.02 -11.00 -1.40
CA ARG A 21 -10.53 -11.91 -0.34
C ARG A 21 -11.68 -12.73 0.27
N GLU A 22 -12.82 -12.09 0.54
CA GLU A 22 -14.02 -12.78 1.05
C GLU A 22 -14.58 -13.82 0.08
N ARG A 23 -14.44 -13.57 -1.24
CA ARG A 23 -14.87 -14.50 -2.29
C ARG A 23 -13.90 -15.67 -2.51
N GLY A 24 -12.66 -15.55 -2.04
CA GLY A 24 -11.61 -16.56 -2.20
C GLY A 24 -11.19 -16.78 -3.66
N THR A 25 -11.43 -15.81 -4.54
CA THR A 25 -11.17 -15.89 -5.98
C THR A 25 -9.88 -15.22 -6.41
N THR A 26 -9.07 -14.72 -5.47
CA THR A 26 -7.94 -13.85 -5.78
C THR A 26 -6.72 -14.64 -6.24
N SER A 27 -6.30 -14.38 -7.47
CA SER A 27 -4.97 -14.76 -7.98
C SER A 27 -3.90 -13.73 -7.58
N LEU A 28 -4.19 -12.89 -6.59
CA LEU A 28 -3.32 -11.82 -6.10
C LEU A 28 -2.72 -12.23 -4.76
N ASP A 29 -1.45 -11.89 -4.59
CA ASP A 29 -0.76 -11.86 -3.31
C ASP A 29 -0.83 -10.43 -2.77
N VAL A 30 -1.25 -10.30 -1.51
CA VAL A 30 -1.49 -9.02 -0.86
C VAL A 30 -0.78 -9.06 0.48
N VAL A 31 0.22 -8.20 0.63
CA VAL A 31 1.02 -8.07 1.84
C VAL A 31 0.84 -6.66 2.36
N ALA A 32 0.44 -6.52 3.62
CA ALA A 32 0.39 -5.23 4.29
C ALA A 32 1.44 -5.21 5.39
N SER A 33 2.21 -4.14 5.46
CA SER A 33 3.18 -3.90 6.53
C SER A 33 3.00 -2.49 7.08
N ARG A 34 3.48 -2.28 8.30
CA ARG A 34 3.63 -0.96 8.90
C ARG A 34 5.00 -0.84 9.52
N ILE A 35 5.59 0.33 9.43
CA ILE A 35 6.83 0.70 10.10
C ILE A 35 6.59 1.99 10.88
N ASN A 36 7.09 2.04 12.11
CA ASN A 36 7.11 3.27 12.90
C ASN A 36 8.53 3.83 12.82
N GLU A 37 8.71 4.92 12.09
CA GLU A 37 9.98 5.61 11.97
C GLU A 37 10.03 6.74 12.99
N LEU A 38 11.07 6.77 13.81
CA LEU A 38 11.39 7.93 14.64
C LEU A 38 12.23 8.88 13.81
N GLU A 39 11.61 9.90 13.22
CA GLU A 39 12.36 10.99 12.61
C GLU A 39 13.06 11.77 13.73
N SER A 40 14.33 11.45 13.94
CA SER A 40 15.21 12.26 14.78
C SER A 40 15.50 13.56 14.03
N PHE A 41 15.04 14.70 14.54
CA PHE A 41 15.36 16.05 14.02
C PHE A 41 16.84 16.41 14.29
N ALA A 42 17.77 15.65 13.71
CA ALA A 42 19.20 15.87 13.87
C ALA A 42 19.80 16.85 12.85
N ASP A 43 19.06 17.24 11.79
CA ASP A 43 19.59 18.08 10.70
C ASP A 43 18.88 19.44 10.55
N GLN A 44 18.64 20.14 11.66
CA GLN A 44 18.52 21.61 11.62
C GLN A 44 19.77 22.23 12.23
N PRO A 45 20.44 23.19 11.55
CA PRO A 45 21.59 23.88 12.09
C PRO A 45 21.18 24.59 13.38
N GLN A 46 21.65 24.03 14.51
CA GLN A 46 21.28 24.43 15.85
C GLN A 46 21.63 25.90 16.08
N LEU A 47 20.61 26.74 16.27
CA LEU A 47 20.79 28.05 16.91
C LEU A 47 21.15 27.79 18.39
N PRO A 48 22.16 28.47 18.94
CA PRO A 48 22.59 28.25 20.31
C PRO A 48 21.57 28.88 21.26
N LEU A 49 20.64 28.06 21.77
CA LEU A 49 19.75 28.43 22.86
C LEU A 49 20.11 27.61 24.09
N GLY A 50 20.21 28.32 25.21
CA GLY A 50 20.87 27.90 26.44
C GLY A 50 20.24 26.70 27.12
N ASP A 51 21.12 25.97 27.81
CA ASP A 51 20.85 24.83 28.68
C ASP A 51 19.81 25.13 29.75
N GLU A 52 18.52 24.85 29.49
CA GLU A 52 17.48 24.61 30.50
C GLU A 52 16.27 24.00 29.76
N ASP A 53 16.02 22.71 29.98
CA ASP A 53 14.86 21.92 29.52
C ASP A 53 14.74 21.71 27.99
N ARG A 54 15.66 20.93 27.42
CA ARG A 54 15.53 20.36 26.06
C ARG A 54 14.87 19.00 26.17
N ASP A 55 13.54 18.97 26.25
CA ASP A 55 12.75 17.76 25.95
C ASP A 55 13.13 17.35 24.52
N ASP A 56 13.60 16.11 24.37
CA ASP A 56 13.93 15.53 23.07
C ASP A 56 12.62 15.29 22.33
N LEU A 57 12.16 16.31 21.59
CA LEU A 57 11.01 16.21 20.71
C LEU A 57 11.40 15.35 19.52
N SER A 58 11.25 14.03 19.66
CA SER A 58 11.23 13.10 18.54
C SER A 58 9.81 13.08 17.95
N GLU A 59 9.66 13.40 16.67
CA GLU A 59 8.36 13.25 15.98
C GLU A 59 8.31 11.83 15.42
N GLN A 60 7.20 11.12 15.66
CA GLN A 60 7.02 9.74 15.25
C GLN A 60 6.17 9.71 13.98
N VAL A 61 6.70 9.15 12.91
CA VAL A 61 5.98 8.98 11.65
C VAL A 61 5.67 7.49 11.49
N THR A 62 4.40 7.15 11.28
CA THR A 62 4.02 5.78 10.91
C THR A 62 3.85 5.72 9.40
N VAL A 63 4.58 4.82 8.77
CA VAL A 63 4.44 4.52 7.35
C VAL A 63 3.79 3.14 7.22
N ALA A 64 2.57 3.09 6.71
CA ALA A 64 1.92 1.85 6.35
C ALA A 64 2.08 1.59 4.86
N MET A 65 2.38 0.35 4.48
CA MET A 65 2.55 -0.06 3.10
C MET A 65 1.65 -1.26 2.79
N LEU A 66 1.00 -1.22 1.64
CA LEU A 66 0.24 -2.33 1.09
C LEU A 66 0.79 -2.65 -0.29
N GLU A 67 1.34 -3.84 -0.44
CA GLU A 67 1.84 -4.36 -1.71
C GLU A 67 0.88 -5.39 -2.29
N ILE A 68 0.56 -5.23 -3.57
CA ILE A 68 -0.33 -6.11 -4.32
C ILE A 68 0.42 -6.59 -5.55
N MET A 69 0.51 -7.90 -5.71
CA MET A 69 1.23 -8.55 -6.80
C MET A 69 0.43 -9.74 -7.34
N PRO A 70 0.60 -10.13 -8.61
CA PRO A 70 -0.01 -11.34 -9.12
C PRO A 70 0.71 -12.58 -8.55
N ARG A 71 -0.06 -13.55 -8.01
CA ARG A 71 0.50 -14.81 -7.48
C ARG A 71 1.07 -15.71 -8.59
N HIS A 72 0.47 -15.66 -9.78
CA HIS A 72 0.86 -16.48 -10.94
C HIS A 72 0.71 -15.68 -12.24
N ALA A 73 1.60 -14.72 -12.50
CA ALA A 73 1.66 -14.05 -13.80
C ALA A 73 2.95 -14.39 -14.56
N ALA A 74 2.86 -14.37 -15.89
CA ALA A 74 4.02 -14.45 -16.77
C ALA A 74 4.83 -13.14 -16.80
N HIS A 75 4.25 -12.06 -16.28
CA HIS A 75 4.80 -10.71 -16.23
C HIS A 75 4.63 -10.15 -14.82
N GLU A 76 5.67 -9.55 -14.28
CA GLU A 76 5.68 -9.03 -12.92
C GLU A 76 5.23 -7.57 -12.92
N TRP A 77 4.14 -7.30 -12.18
CA TRP A 77 3.71 -5.95 -11.81
C TRP A 77 3.47 -5.89 -10.31
N ARG A 78 3.62 -4.70 -9.74
CA ARG A 78 3.38 -4.42 -8.33
C ARG A 78 2.57 -3.14 -8.19
N LEU A 79 1.54 -3.17 -7.37
CA LEU A 79 0.81 -1.98 -6.95
C LEU A 79 1.09 -1.77 -5.47
N THR A 80 1.65 -0.61 -5.13
CA THR A 80 2.00 -0.24 -3.76
C THR A 80 1.15 0.95 -3.33
N ILE A 81 0.48 0.81 -2.19
CA ILE A 81 -0.19 1.92 -1.51
C ILE A 81 0.61 2.22 -0.26
N SER A 82 1.15 3.43 -0.13
CA SER A 82 1.77 3.90 1.10
C SER A 82 0.92 4.97 1.76
N VAL A 83 0.83 4.91 3.09
CA VAL A 83 0.16 5.90 3.92
C VAL A 83 1.15 6.40 4.95
N GLU A 84 1.45 7.69 4.89
CA GLU A 84 2.34 8.37 5.83
C GLU A 84 1.47 9.13 6.82
N GLU A 85 1.43 8.69 8.08
CA GLU A 85 0.73 9.36 9.18
C GLU A 85 1.72 9.95 10.17
N ASP A 86 1.55 11.25 10.43
CA ASP A 86 2.27 11.98 11.46
C ASP A 86 1.61 11.71 12.82
N LEU A 87 2.30 11.01 13.72
CA LEU A 87 1.83 10.74 15.06
C LEU A 87 2.48 11.72 16.05
N THR A 88 1.61 12.40 16.81
CA THR A 88 2.03 13.21 17.97
C THR A 88 2.87 12.38 18.95
N PRO A 89 3.82 12.99 19.68
CA PRO A 89 4.82 12.27 20.47
C PRO A 89 4.19 11.20 21.37
N SER A 90 4.56 9.96 21.12
CA SER A 90 4.15 8.80 21.90
C SER A 90 5.29 8.38 22.82
N GLU A 91 4.97 7.99 24.06
CA GLU A 91 5.94 7.45 25.04
C GLU A 91 6.44 6.03 24.67
N SER A 92 6.28 5.62 23.41
CA SER A 92 6.46 4.25 22.96
C SER A 92 7.85 4.06 22.34
N ASP A 93 8.74 3.49 23.14
CA ASP A 93 10.13 3.04 22.87
C ASP A 93 10.23 1.93 21.80
N ASN A 94 9.26 1.80 20.89
CA ASN A 94 9.26 0.75 19.88
C ASN A 94 9.85 1.30 18.58
N GLU A 95 11.19 1.27 18.53
CA GLU A 95 12.04 1.59 17.38
C GLU A 95 11.77 0.64 16.19
N ASP A 96 11.68 1.21 14.99
CA ASP A 96 12.08 0.69 13.67
C ASP A 96 11.73 -0.76 13.28
N GLU A 97 10.72 -1.39 13.89
CA GLU A 97 10.32 -2.76 13.53
C GLU A 97 9.19 -2.74 12.49
N GLU A 98 9.51 -3.20 11.28
CA GLU A 98 8.49 -3.49 10.25
C GLU A 98 7.62 -4.65 10.73
N GLU A 99 6.33 -4.39 10.90
CA GLU A 99 5.34 -5.37 11.32
C GLU A 99 4.39 -5.69 10.16
N GLU A 100 4.29 -6.96 9.77
CA GLU A 100 3.26 -7.43 8.84
C GLU A 100 1.89 -7.38 9.54
N ILE A 101 0.90 -6.75 8.89
CA ILE A 101 -0.46 -6.60 9.39
C ILE A 101 -1.46 -7.21 8.42
N ASP A 102 -2.66 -7.51 8.92
CA ASP A 102 -3.76 -7.96 8.06
C ASP A 102 -4.32 -6.80 7.22
N LEU A 103 -4.80 -7.12 6.01
CA LEU A 103 -5.49 -6.16 5.14
C LEU A 103 -6.68 -5.45 5.84
N ASP A 104 -7.38 -6.13 6.74
CA ASP A 104 -8.49 -5.54 7.50
C ASP A 104 -8.00 -4.48 8.49
N ALA A 105 -6.87 -4.75 9.16
CA ALA A 105 -6.19 -3.79 10.03
C ALA A 105 -5.70 -2.58 9.23
N PHE A 106 -5.05 -2.81 8.08
CA PHE A 106 -4.62 -1.74 7.17
C PHE A 106 -5.78 -0.84 6.76
N TYR A 107 -6.92 -1.43 6.40
CA TYR A 107 -8.13 -0.67 6.03
C TYR A 107 -8.67 0.17 7.18
N LEU A 108 -8.81 -0.43 8.38
CA LEU A 108 -9.43 0.23 9.52
C LEU A 108 -8.56 1.31 10.16
N GLU A 109 -7.24 1.10 10.18
CA GLU A 109 -6.28 1.97 10.85
C GLU A 109 -5.79 3.12 9.96
N PHE A 110 -5.57 2.90 8.66
CA PHE A 110 -4.92 3.90 7.79
C PHE A 110 -5.87 4.48 6.73
N ILE A 111 -6.64 3.64 6.05
CA ILE A 111 -7.49 4.07 4.92
C ILE A 111 -8.80 4.71 5.38
N ARG A 112 -9.55 4.02 6.24
CA ARG A 112 -10.88 4.45 6.73
C ARG A 112 -10.88 5.80 7.45
N PRO A 113 -9.88 6.14 8.31
CA PRO A 113 -9.89 7.44 8.98
C PRO A 113 -9.55 8.60 8.03
N GLY A 114 -8.98 8.32 6.85
CA GLY A 114 -8.62 9.34 5.86
C GLY A 114 -7.59 10.34 6.40
N ARG A 115 -6.64 9.84 7.20
CA ARG A 115 -5.56 10.61 7.80
C ARG A 115 -4.26 10.32 7.07
N GLY A 116 -3.30 11.24 7.19
CA GLY A 116 -2.01 11.12 6.53
C GLY A 116 -2.03 11.45 5.04
N THR A 117 -0.87 11.25 4.43
CA THR A 117 -0.68 11.38 2.99
C THR A 117 -0.69 9.98 2.39
N VAL A 118 -1.62 9.73 1.47
CA VAL A 118 -1.74 8.44 0.78
C VAL A 118 -1.14 8.56 -0.61
N ASN A 119 -0.22 7.68 -0.95
CA ASN A 119 0.39 7.58 -2.27
C ASN A 119 0.09 6.20 -2.86
N VAL A 120 -0.29 6.16 -4.14
CA VAL A 120 -0.50 4.92 -4.89
C VAL A 120 0.49 4.89 -6.05
N MET A 121 1.37 3.91 -6.05
CA MET A 121 2.38 3.70 -7.08
C MET A 121 2.20 2.35 -7.74
N ALA A 122 2.37 2.32 -9.04
CA ALA A 122 2.42 1.12 -9.84
C ALA A 122 3.83 0.92 -10.36
N GLU A 123 4.26 -0.33 -10.40
CA GLU A 123 5.48 -0.76 -11.06
C GLU A 123 5.14 -1.87 -12.04
N ALA A 124 5.64 -1.76 -13.26
CA ALA A 124 5.47 -2.75 -14.31
C ALA A 124 6.83 -3.08 -14.94
N GLU A 125 7.08 -4.37 -15.18
CA GLU A 125 8.30 -4.82 -15.85
C GLU A 125 8.34 -4.40 -17.33
N ASP A 126 7.24 -4.67 -18.04
CA ASP A 126 7.06 -4.48 -19.49
C ASP A 126 5.64 -3.97 -19.82
N ALA A 127 5.41 -3.64 -21.10
CA ALA A 127 4.11 -3.19 -21.59
C ALA A 127 2.96 -4.20 -21.35
N ASP A 128 3.24 -5.51 -21.38
CA ASP A 128 2.25 -6.54 -21.06
C ASP A 128 1.89 -6.52 -19.56
N ALA A 129 2.88 -6.30 -18.68
CA ALA A 129 2.66 -6.15 -17.23
C ALA A 129 1.81 -4.90 -16.93
N GLU A 130 2.11 -3.79 -17.60
CA GLU A 130 1.33 -2.56 -17.53
C GLU A 130 -0.11 -2.76 -18.02
N ALA A 131 -0.32 -3.51 -19.10
CA ALA A 131 -1.66 -3.79 -19.62
C ALA A 131 -2.49 -4.65 -18.64
N ASP A 132 -1.85 -5.64 -18.00
CA ASP A 132 -2.50 -6.49 -16.99
C ASP A 132 -2.88 -5.67 -15.75
N LEU A 133 -1.98 -4.81 -15.27
CA LEU A 133 -2.25 -3.90 -14.16
C LEU A 133 -3.36 -2.88 -14.50
N ASN A 134 -3.32 -2.26 -15.68
CA ASN A 134 -4.37 -1.34 -16.12
C ASN A 134 -5.74 -2.01 -16.22
N ARG A 135 -5.77 -3.30 -16.61
CA ARG A 135 -7.01 -4.08 -16.62
C ARG A 135 -7.54 -4.31 -15.20
N LEU A 136 -6.66 -4.56 -14.23
CA LEU A 136 -7.05 -4.65 -12.83
C LEU A 136 -7.56 -3.31 -12.31
N LEU A 137 -6.84 -2.21 -12.57
CA LEU A 137 -7.26 -0.86 -12.16
C LEU A 137 -8.64 -0.50 -12.73
N ALA A 138 -8.88 -0.75 -14.02
CA ALA A 138 -10.19 -0.54 -14.63
C ALA A 138 -11.28 -1.41 -13.98
N ALA A 139 -10.97 -2.64 -13.57
CA ALA A 139 -11.90 -3.51 -12.86
C ALA A 139 -12.22 -2.97 -11.44
N ILE A 140 -11.21 -2.45 -10.74
CA ILE A 140 -11.38 -1.78 -9.44
C ILE A 140 -12.26 -0.53 -9.60
N GLU A 141 -11.93 0.35 -10.55
CA GLU A 141 -12.67 1.59 -10.83
C GLU A 141 -14.15 1.33 -11.16
N THR A 142 -14.42 0.28 -11.94
CA THR A 142 -15.78 -0.12 -12.32
C THR A 142 -16.46 -1.02 -11.29
N ASN A 143 -15.77 -1.35 -10.19
CA ASN A 143 -16.19 -2.30 -9.16
C ASN A 143 -16.62 -3.67 -9.75
N ILE A 144 -15.96 -4.06 -10.84
CA ILE A 144 -16.17 -5.35 -11.47
C ILE A 144 -15.23 -6.34 -10.79
N HIS A 145 -15.84 -7.29 -10.11
CA HIS A 145 -15.16 -8.47 -9.62
C HIS A 145 -15.16 -9.49 -10.76
N VAL A 146 -14.15 -9.44 -11.62
CA VAL A 146 -14.02 -10.43 -12.68
C VAL A 146 -13.61 -11.74 -11.99
N PRO A 147 -14.40 -12.82 -12.04
CA PRO A 147 -13.82 -14.13 -11.71
C PRO A 147 -12.64 -14.32 -12.67
N ASP A 148 -11.50 -14.81 -12.17
CA ASP A 148 -10.41 -15.30 -13.00
C ASP A 148 -10.95 -16.44 -13.86
N GLY A 149 -11.59 -16.04 -14.95
CA GLY A 149 -12.03 -16.88 -16.02
C GLY A 149 -10.78 -17.18 -16.81
N SER A 150 -9.92 -18.04 -16.25
CA SER A 150 -9.14 -18.99 -17.01
C SER A 150 -9.90 -19.24 -18.30
N ILE A 151 -9.33 -18.78 -19.41
CA ILE A 151 -9.84 -19.03 -20.76
C ILE A 151 -9.67 -20.53 -20.99
N ARG A 152 -10.52 -21.34 -20.35
CA ARG A 152 -10.65 -22.76 -20.58
C ARG A 152 -11.43 -22.91 -21.87
N ASN A 153 -10.68 -22.81 -22.97
CA ASN A 153 -10.76 -23.72 -24.09
C ASN A 153 -12.19 -23.98 -24.63
N GLN A 154 -12.77 -23.01 -25.34
CA GLN A 154 -13.73 -23.32 -26.41
C GLN A 154 -13.03 -23.20 -27.77
N ARG A 155 -12.07 -24.10 -28.02
CA ARG A 155 -11.74 -24.46 -29.40
C ARG A 155 -12.85 -25.37 -29.91
N SER A 156 -13.62 -24.82 -30.83
CA SER A 156 -14.60 -25.45 -31.70
C SER A 156 -14.29 -26.90 -32.03
N LEU A 157 -15.22 -27.81 -31.72
CA LEU A 157 -15.44 -29.00 -32.53
C LEU A 157 -16.50 -28.66 -33.57
N CYS A 158 -16.05 -28.51 -34.82
CA CYS A 158 -16.82 -28.79 -36.02
C CYS A 158 -16.26 -30.07 -36.63
#